data_AF-V5RE18-F1
#
_entry.id   AF-V5RE18-F1
#
_cell.length_a   1.000
_cell.length_b   1.000
_cell.length_c   1.000
_cell.angle_alpha   90.00
_cell.angle_beta   90.00
_cell.angle_gamma   90.00
#
_symmetry.space_group_name_H-M   'P 1'
#
loop_
_entity.id
_entity.type
_entity.pdbx_description
1 polymer ?
#
loop_
_entity_poly.entity_id
_entity_poly.type
_entity_poly.pdbx_seq_one_letter_code
_entity_poly.pdbx_strand_id
1 'polypeptide(L)'
;MKLVISLHLDDISNLEYIHSVLKLGKITIYKDLRSPTCKLVINKTDLQEVFFPLLIYHNIFFLTESRIGQFNLAMYVLKNDIKMFNEIPDIKNIPTVFEIPKNSLDYTLLHFFRNWIVGFTAAEGSFFIKCNNDGCFQLKQRIHTNLFEAFKLIFNTDRKINTSNNYSQFGVSSKSDIQKVINFFSFSGLHPLVGLKYIQYVKWLNSLRESLRYKKLNYPEA
;
A
#
# COMPACT_ATOMS: atom_id res chain seq x y z
N MET A 1 -10.10 20.62 4.35
CA MET A 1 -9.44 19.42 3.78
C MET A 1 -8.73 18.67 4.89
N LYS A 2 -8.66 17.34 4.82
CA LYS A 2 -7.91 16.48 5.76
C LYS A 2 -7.53 15.17 5.08
N LEU A 3 -6.43 14.56 5.52
CA LEU A 3 -6.08 13.18 5.17
C LEU A 3 -6.42 12.29 6.37
N VAL A 4 -7.07 11.16 6.09
CA VAL A 4 -7.50 10.23 7.13
C VAL A 4 -7.09 8.82 6.75
N ILE A 5 -6.37 8.16 7.63
CA ILE A 5 -6.17 6.71 7.61
C ILE A 5 -7.04 6.14 8.72
N SER A 6 -7.92 5.20 8.38
CA SER A 6 -8.84 4.55 9.33
C SER A 6 -8.58 3.06 9.31
N LEU A 7 -8.32 2.47 10.47
CA LEU A 7 -8.05 1.05 10.63
C LEU A 7 -8.95 0.44 11.73
N HIS A 8 -8.98 -0.89 11.78
CA HIS A 8 -9.52 -1.59 12.95
C HIS A 8 -8.65 -1.28 14.18
N LEU A 9 -9.25 -1.23 15.37
CA LEU A 9 -8.54 -0.85 16.60
C LEU A 9 -7.34 -1.75 16.90
N ASP A 10 -7.41 -3.03 16.54
CA ASP A 10 -6.32 -3.99 16.73
C ASP A 10 -5.04 -3.63 15.96
N ASP A 11 -5.12 -2.76 14.94
CA ASP A 11 -3.95 -2.28 14.18
C ASP A 11 -3.55 -0.84 14.55
N ILE A 12 -3.93 -0.37 15.75
CA ILE A 12 -3.57 0.97 16.23
C ILE A 12 -2.05 1.22 16.24
N SER A 13 -1.25 0.19 16.52
CA SER A 13 0.21 0.28 16.49
C SER A 13 0.77 0.74 15.15
N ASN A 14 0.06 0.44 14.05
CA ASN A 14 0.43 0.90 12.71
C ASN A 14 0.25 2.42 12.58
N LEU A 15 -0.85 2.98 13.12
CA LEU A 15 -1.06 4.42 13.17
C LEU A 15 -0.07 5.12 14.10
N GLU A 16 0.23 4.51 15.25
CA GLU A 16 1.24 5.01 16.20
C GLU A 16 2.63 5.06 15.57
N TYR A 17 2.99 4.05 14.78
CA TYR A 17 4.23 4.02 14.02
C TYR A 17 4.29 5.15 12.97
N ILE A 18 3.24 5.30 12.15
CA ILE A 18 3.17 6.39 11.15
C ILE A 18 3.29 7.74 11.86
N HIS A 19 2.58 7.92 12.98
CA HIS A 19 2.62 9.14 13.77
C HIS A 19 4.01 9.37 14.40
N SER A 20 4.72 8.35 14.88
CA SER A 20 6.06 8.53 15.46
C SER A 20 7.10 8.94 14.42
N VAL A 21 6.93 8.48 13.18
CA VAL A 21 7.83 8.82 12.06
C VAL A 21 7.52 10.20 11.50
N LEU A 22 6.26 10.47 11.15
CA LEU A 22 5.87 11.74 10.53
C LEU A 22 5.78 12.87 11.56
N LYS A 23 5.43 12.57 12.81
CA LYS A 23 5.12 13.53 13.86
C LYS A 23 4.01 14.51 13.45
N LEU A 24 3.06 14.03 12.65
CA LEU A 24 1.94 14.80 12.11
C LEU A 24 0.59 14.17 12.43
N GLY A 25 -0.43 15.01 12.52
CA GLY A 25 -1.81 14.60 12.75
C GLY A 25 -2.11 14.14 14.17
N LYS A 26 -3.32 13.63 14.36
CA LYS A 26 -3.82 13.15 15.65
C LYS A 26 -4.46 11.77 15.50
N ILE A 27 -4.12 10.86 16.42
CA ILE A 27 -4.77 9.56 16.54
C ILE A 27 -6.03 9.71 17.39
N THR A 28 -7.15 9.22 16.89
CA THR A 28 -8.42 9.12 17.62
C THR A 28 -8.92 7.69 17.66
N ILE A 29 -9.45 7.26 18.80
CA ILE A 29 -9.97 5.92 19.04
C ILE A 29 -11.49 5.99 19.14
N TYR A 30 -12.18 5.10 18.43
CA TYR A 30 -13.62 4.92 18.45
C TYR A 30 -13.94 3.50 18.91
N LYS A 31 -14.31 3.35 20.19
CA LYS A 31 -14.60 2.06 20.82
C LYS A 31 -16.05 1.61 20.55
N ASP A 32 -16.42 1.49 19.28
CA ASP A 32 -17.69 0.88 18.91
C ASP A 32 -17.71 -0.60 19.32
N LEU A 33 -18.84 -1.09 19.83
CA LEU A 33 -18.96 -2.46 20.35
C LEU A 33 -18.92 -3.52 19.24
N ARG A 34 -19.23 -3.18 17.99
CA ARG A 34 -19.27 -4.12 16.86
C ARG A 34 -18.05 -3.99 15.95
N SER A 35 -17.55 -2.77 15.74
CA SER A 35 -16.43 -2.49 14.85
C SER A 35 -15.56 -1.37 15.42
N PRO A 36 -14.73 -1.66 16.43
CA PRO A 36 -13.85 -0.66 17.02
C PRO A 36 -12.82 -0.20 15.99
N THR A 37 -12.65 1.12 15.86
CA THR A 37 -11.75 1.71 14.86
C THR A 37 -10.83 2.75 15.48
N CYS A 38 -9.69 2.95 14.84
CA CYS A 38 -8.76 4.03 15.14
C CYS A 38 -8.50 4.83 13.86
N LYS A 39 -8.26 6.14 14.00
CA LYS A 39 -8.02 7.04 12.87
C LYS A 39 -6.83 7.94 13.11
N LEU A 40 -5.95 8.06 12.13
CA LEU A 40 -4.94 9.11 12.06
C LEU A 40 -5.48 10.20 11.15
N VAL A 41 -5.64 11.41 11.69
CA VAL A 41 -6.17 12.56 10.96
C VAL A 41 -5.09 13.64 10.85
N ILE A 42 -4.63 13.91 9.63
CA ILE A 42 -3.71 15.02 9.31
C ILE A 42 -4.54 16.20 8.79
N ASN A 43 -4.38 17.36 9.43
CA ASN A 43 -5.21 18.54 9.18
C ASN A 43 -4.75 19.31 7.91
N LYS A 44 -5.49 20.36 7.51
CA LYS A 44 -5.15 21.16 6.31
C LYS A 44 -3.76 21.79 6.40
N THR A 45 -3.42 22.38 7.55
CA THR A 45 -2.15 23.09 7.78
C THR A 45 -0.96 22.13 7.66
N ASP A 46 -0.99 21.01 8.38
CA ASP A 46 0.05 19.97 8.32
C ASP A 46 0.21 19.42 6.89
N LEU A 47 -0.90 19.26 6.15
CA LEU A 47 -0.86 18.84 4.76
C LEU A 47 -0.16 19.85 3.86
N GLN A 48 -0.52 21.13 4.01
CA GLN A 48 -0.02 22.22 3.17
C GLN A 48 1.45 22.58 3.48
N GLU A 49 1.82 22.59 4.76
CA GLU A 49 3.12 23.09 5.22
C GLU A 49 4.19 22.00 5.30
N VAL A 50 3.80 20.74 5.50
CA VAL A 50 4.75 19.64 5.74
C VAL A 50 4.54 18.48 4.78
N PHE A 51 3.37 17.82 4.81
CA PHE A 51 3.21 16.53 4.15
C PHE A 51 3.27 16.62 2.62
N PHE A 52 2.52 17.53 1.97
CA PHE A 52 2.57 17.69 0.51
C PHE A 52 3.90 18.24 0.00
N PRO A 53 4.53 19.25 0.65
CA PRO A 53 5.89 19.67 0.30
C PRO A 53 6.91 18.52 0.34
N LEU A 54 6.85 17.63 1.34
CA LEU A 54 7.72 16.45 1.41
C LEU A 54 7.50 15.49 0.22
N LEU A 55 6.25 15.22 -0.13
CA LEU A 55 5.93 14.40 -1.31
C LEU A 55 6.49 15.00 -2.59
N ILE A 56 6.35 16.32 -2.78
CA ILE A 56 6.86 17.05 -3.95
C ILE A 56 8.39 17.01 -3.99
N TYR A 57 9.04 17.35 -2.87
CA TYR A 57 10.50 17.39 -2.77
C TYR A 57 11.15 16.05 -3.10
N HIS A 58 10.56 14.94 -2.62
CA HIS A 58 11.07 13.59 -2.88
C HIS A 58 10.51 12.95 -4.16
N ASN A 59 9.66 13.64 -4.92
CA ASN A 59 8.97 13.08 -6.08
C ASN A 59 8.25 11.76 -5.76
N ILE A 60 7.55 11.72 -4.63
CA ILE A 60 6.73 10.59 -4.16
C ILE A 60 5.27 10.95 -4.37
N PHE A 61 4.54 10.08 -5.05
CA PHE A 61 3.14 10.33 -5.39
C PHE A 61 2.30 9.05 -5.36
N PHE A 62 0.98 9.23 -5.35
CA PHE A 62 0.04 8.12 -5.29
C PHE A 62 -0.03 7.38 -6.64
N LEU A 63 -0.01 6.05 -6.58
CA LEU A 63 0.06 5.19 -7.77
C LEU A 63 -1.29 4.59 -8.20
N THR A 64 -2.39 5.23 -7.80
CA THR A 64 -3.75 4.83 -8.20
C THR A 64 -4.50 6.05 -8.70
N GLU A 65 -5.29 5.90 -9.77
CA GLU A 65 -6.06 6.98 -10.40
C GLU A 65 -6.89 7.82 -9.41
N SER A 66 -7.59 7.16 -8.48
CA SER A 66 -8.44 7.86 -7.51
C SER A 66 -7.62 8.72 -6.53
N ARG A 67 -6.51 8.20 -6.02
CA ARG A 67 -5.67 8.90 -5.04
C ARG A 67 -4.85 10.03 -5.67
N ILE A 68 -4.33 9.82 -6.89
CA ILE A 68 -3.63 10.90 -7.59
C ILE A 68 -4.60 12.02 -8.00
N GLY A 69 -5.83 11.68 -8.40
CA GLY A 69 -6.87 12.67 -8.69
C GLY A 69 -7.26 13.48 -7.45
N GLN A 70 -7.43 12.83 -6.30
CA GLN A 70 -7.68 13.51 -5.02
C GLN A 70 -6.52 14.43 -4.63
N PHE A 71 -5.27 13.99 -4.84
CA PHE A 71 -4.09 14.81 -4.58
C PHE A 71 -4.02 16.02 -5.52
N ASN A 72 -4.23 15.84 -6.82
CA ASN A 72 -4.22 16.93 -7.79
C ASN A 72 -5.30 17.98 -7.48
N LEU A 73 -6.52 17.54 -7.14
CA LEU A 73 -7.59 18.43 -6.68
C LEU A 73 -7.21 19.17 -5.40
N ALA A 74 -6.64 18.47 -4.40
CA ALA A 74 -6.18 19.07 -3.16
C ALA A 74 -5.14 20.17 -3.42
N MET A 75 -4.14 19.89 -4.26
CA MET A 75 -3.10 20.85 -4.64
C MET A 75 -3.68 22.06 -5.38
N TYR A 76 -4.65 21.84 -6.27
CA TYR A 76 -5.33 22.93 -6.99
C TYR A 76 -6.09 23.85 -6.04
N VAL A 77 -6.88 23.28 -5.12
CA VAL A 77 -7.63 24.03 -4.11
C VAL A 77 -6.68 24.84 -3.22
N LEU A 78 -5.57 24.25 -2.78
CA LEU A 78 -4.59 24.95 -1.95
C LEU A 78 -3.88 26.08 -2.68
N LYS A 79 -3.44 25.85 -3.93
CA LYS A 79 -2.69 26.85 -4.72
C LYS A 79 -3.53 28.07 -5.10
N ASN A 80 -4.84 27.89 -5.28
CA ASN A 80 -5.76 28.96 -5.67
C ASN A 80 -6.56 29.53 -4.48
N ASP A 81 -6.25 29.11 -3.24
CA ASP A 81 -7.00 29.48 -2.02
C ASP A 81 -8.52 29.34 -2.15
N ILE A 82 -8.98 28.27 -2.80
CA ILE A 82 -10.41 28.01 -3.02
C ILE A 82 -11.08 27.67 -1.69
N LYS A 83 -12.17 28.37 -1.36
CA LYS A 83 -12.89 28.21 -0.09
C LYS A 83 -14.30 27.68 -0.30
N MET A 84 -14.92 28.00 -1.43
CA MET A 84 -16.30 27.65 -1.73
C MET A 84 -16.38 26.49 -2.72
N PHE A 85 -17.38 25.63 -2.55
CA PHE A 85 -17.55 24.45 -3.41
C PHE A 85 -17.82 24.82 -4.88
N ASN A 86 -18.59 25.89 -5.10
CA ASN A 86 -18.94 26.38 -6.45
C ASN A 86 -17.77 27.00 -7.22
N GLU A 87 -16.64 27.28 -6.54
CA GLU A 87 -15.39 27.75 -7.16
C GLU A 87 -14.53 26.58 -7.66
N ILE A 88 -14.85 25.33 -7.29
CA ILE A 88 -14.12 24.15 -7.76
C ILE A 88 -14.53 23.87 -9.20
N PRO A 89 -13.59 23.91 -10.17
CA PRO A 89 -13.91 23.64 -11.56
C PRO A 89 -14.20 22.15 -11.78
N ASP A 90 -14.70 21.82 -12.99
CA ASP A 90 -14.76 20.42 -13.43
C ASP A 90 -13.37 19.77 -13.28
N ILE A 91 -13.33 18.54 -12.74
CA ILE A 91 -12.11 17.76 -12.51
C ILE A 91 -11.25 17.66 -13.77
N LYS A 92 -11.86 17.63 -14.97
CA LYS A 92 -11.14 17.56 -16.25
C LYS A 92 -10.28 18.81 -16.53
N ASN A 93 -10.61 19.93 -15.91
CA ASN A 93 -9.90 21.20 -16.08
C ASN A 93 -8.80 21.41 -15.04
N ILE A 94 -8.62 20.46 -14.11
CA ILE A 94 -7.61 20.56 -13.07
C ILE A 94 -6.27 20.04 -13.61
N PRO A 95 -5.20 20.87 -13.60
CA PRO A 95 -3.88 20.44 -14.05
C PRO A 95 -3.31 19.34 -13.16
N THR A 96 -2.60 18.40 -13.77
CA THR A 96 -1.91 17.31 -13.07
C THR A 96 -0.63 17.84 -12.42
N VAL A 97 -0.44 17.57 -11.12
CA VAL A 97 0.85 17.80 -10.44
C VAL A 97 1.76 16.60 -10.66
N PHE A 98 1.18 15.41 -10.55
CA PHE A 98 1.81 14.15 -10.88
C PHE A 98 0.94 13.36 -11.85
N GLU A 99 1.60 12.51 -12.64
CA GLU A 99 0.97 11.54 -13.52
C GLU A 99 1.39 10.13 -13.12
N ILE A 100 0.44 9.19 -13.20
CA ILE A 100 0.76 7.78 -13.02
C ILE A 100 1.48 7.24 -14.27
N PRO A 101 2.37 6.25 -14.11
CA PRO A 101 3.01 5.63 -15.26
C PRO A 101 2.00 4.96 -16.22
N LYS A 102 2.27 5.07 -17.53
CA LYS A 102 1.36 4.61 -18.60
C LYS A 102 1.56 3.14 -18.99
N ASN A 103 2.67 2.53 -18.59
CA ASN A 103 2.96 1.12 -18.80
C ASN A 103 3.53 0.50 -17.51
N SER A 104 3.56 -0.83 -17.43
CA SER A 104 4.00 -1.57 -16.24
C SER A 104 5.50 -1.43 -15.94
N LEU A 105 6.35 -1.29 -16.96
CA LEU A 105 7.79 -1.15 -16.79
C LEU A 105 8.12 0.16 -16.06
N ASP A 106 7.47 1.25 -16.43
CA ASP A 106 7.73 2.57 -15.83
C ASP A 106 7.43 2.60 -14.32
N TYR A 107 6.46 1.82 -13.82
CA TYR A 107 6.26 1.67 -12.37
C TYR A 107 7.52 1.12 -11.69
N THR A 108 8.20 0.16 -12.31
CA THR A 108 9.41 -0.46 -11.74
C THR A 108 10.61 0.47 -11.68
N LEU A 109 10.59 1.55 -12.48
CA LEU A 109 11.65 2.57 -12.51
C LEU A 109 11.49 3.63 -11.41
N LEU A 110 10.33 3.71 -10.77
CA LEU A 110 10.11 4.64 -9.66
C LEU A 110 10.92 4.20 -8.43
N HIS A 111 11.80 5.08 -7.95
CA HIS A 111 12.72 4.80 -6.84
C HIS A 111 12.02 4.35 -5.55
N PHE A 112 10.78 4.80 -5.32
CA PHE A 112 9.99 4.46 -4.14
C PHE A 112 9.08 3.24 -4.34
N PHE A 113 8.95 2.68 -5.55
CA PHE A 113 7.91 1.68 -5.86
C PHE A 113 8.01 0.41 -5.03
N ARG A 114 9.22 -0.07 -4.77
CA ARG A 114 9.42 -1.28 -3.96
C ARG A 114 8.95 -1.07 -2.51
N ASN A 115 9.27 0.06 -1.90
CA ASN A 115 8.75 0.43 -0.57
C ASN A 115 7.25 0.73 -0.60
N TRP A 116 6.75 1.31 -1.70
CA TRP A 116 5.32 1.49 -1.90
C TRP A 116 4.57 0.16 -1.93
N ILE A 117 5.13 -0.89 -2.55
CA ILE A 117 4.55 -2.25 -2.52
C ILE A 117 4.49 -2.78 -1.09
N VAL A 118 5.46 -2.49 -0.23
CA VAL A 118 5.40 -2.86 1.20
C VAL A 118 4.21 -2.18 1.87
N GLY A 119 4.07 -0.86 1.74
CA GLY A 119 2.94 -0.12 2.30
C GLY A 119 1.59 -0.57 1.71
N PHE A 120 1.56 -0.86 0.41
CA PHE A 120 0.39 -1.40 -0.27
C PHE A 120 0.02 -2.79 0.25
N THR A 121 1.01 -3.63 0.52
CA THR A 121 0.83 -4.96 1.12
C THR A 121 0.32 -4.85 2.56
N ALA A 122 0.73 -3.83 3.31
CA ALA A 122 0.22 -3.56 4.65
C ALA A 122 -1.31 -3.36 4.66
N ALA A 123 -1.84 -2.67 3.66
CA ALA A 123 -3.27 -2.41 3.50
C ALA A 123 -4.04 -3.54 2.78
N GLU A 124 -3.59 -3.93 1.58
CA GLU A 124 -4.35 -4.76 0.63
C GLU A 124 -3.79 -6.18 0.47
N GLY A 125 -2.63 -6.45 1.06
CA GLY A 125 -1.94 -7.73 0.91
C GLY A 125 -2.47 -8.81 1.83
N SER A 126 -2.23 -10.07 1.48
CA SER A 126 -2.58 -11.22 2.31
C SER A 126 -1.53 -12.32 2.20
N PHE A 127 -1.10 -12.80 3.37
CA PHE A 127 -0.25 -13.99 3.52
C PHE A 127 -1.07 -15.08 4.21
N PHE A 128 -1.21 -16.25 3.59
CA PHE A 128 -2.04 -17.32 4.13
C PHE A 128 -1.62 -18.70 3.60
N ILE A 129 -2.09 -19.75 4.28
CA ILE A 129 -2.02 -21.14 3.83
C ILE A 129 -3.40 -21.52 3.30
N LYS A 130 -3.47 -22.09 2.10
CA LYS A 130 -4.71 -22.60 1.50
C LYS A 130 -5.10 -23.94 2.13
N CYS A 131 -6.35 -24.38 1.94
CA CYS A 131 -6.83 -25.68 2.41
C CYS A 131 -6.03 -26.88 1.85
N ASN A 132 -5.38 -26.72 0.70
CA ASN A 132 -4.48 -27.72 0.12
C ASN A 132 -3.03 -27.63 0.66
N ASN A 133 -2.81 -26.92 1.76
CA ASN A 133 -1.50 -26.66 2.39
C ASN A 133 -0.50 -25.83 1.57
N ASP A 134 -0.97 -25.15 0.51
CA ASP A 134 -0.12 -24.23 -0.26
C ASP A 134 0.01 -22.87 0.42
N GLY A 135 1.25 -22.43 0.56
CA GLY A 135 1.57 -21.05 0.90
C GLY A 135 1.16 -20.11 -0.22
N CYS A 136 0.42 -19.05 0.10
CA CYS A 136 -0.05 -18.08 -0.87
C CYS A 136 0.23 -16.65 -0.40
N PHE A 137 0.71 -15.84 -1.34
CA PHE A 137 0.74 -14.38 -1.24
C PHE A 137 -0.19 -13.78 -2.28
N GLN A 138 -0.97 -12.78 -1.88
CA GLN A 138 -1.96 -12.15 -2.75
C GLN A 138 -2.02 -10.64 -2.52
N LEU A 139 -2.23 -9.90 -3.61
CA LEU A 139 -2.65 -8.50 -3.64
C LEU A 139 -3.94 -8.41 -4.44
N LYS A 140 -4.90 -7.59 -3.99
CA LYS A 140 -6.16 -7.37 -4.70
C LYS A 140 -6.59 -5.92 -4.56
N GLN A 141 -7.03 -5.30 -5.65
CA GLN A 141 -7.59 -3.96 -5.64
C GLN A 141 -8.53 -3.78 -6.83
N ARG A 142 -9.36 -2.73 -6.82
CA ARG A 142 -10.12 -2.29 -7.99
C ARG A 142 -9.21 -2.20 -9.23
N ILE A 143 -9.78 -2.51 -10.38
CA ILE A 143 -9.06 -2.75 -11.64
C ILE A 143 -7.95 -1.70 -11.88
N HIS A 144 -6.72 -2.17 -12.08
CA HIS A 144 -5.56 -1.32 -12.36
C HIS A 144 -4.49 -2.12 -13.12
N THR A 145 -4.71 -2.34 -14.41
CA THR A 145 -3.96 -3.31 -15.22
C THR A 145 -2.44 -3.10 -15.18
N ASN A 146 -1.95 -1.89 -15.50
CA ASN A 146 -0.50 -1.63 -15.58
C ASN A 146 0.22 -1.82 -14.24
N LEU A 147 -0.41 -1.42 -13.12
CA LEU A 147 0.13 -1.57 -11.78
C LEU A 147 0.26 -3.05 -11.40
N PHE A 148 -0.76 -3.86 -11.70
CA PHE A 148 -0.73 -5.30 -11.39
C PHE A 148 0.24 -6.06 -12.30
N GLU A 149 0.36 -5.66 -13.57
CA GLU A 149 1.41 -6.16 -14.45
C GLU A 149 2.81 -5.76 -13.96
N ALA A 150 2.97 -4.58 -13.33
CA ALA A 150 4.24 -4.21 -12.71
C ALA A 150 4.61 -5.11 -11.52
N PHE A 151 3.63 -5.63 -10.76
CA PHE A 151 3.91 -6.62 -9.71
C PHE A 151 4.52 -7.89 -10.28
N LYS A 152 4.08 -8.35 -11.46
CA LYS A 152 4.68 -9.51 -12.13
C LYS A 152 6.15 -9.28 -12.46
N LEU A 153 6.51 -8.06 -12.89
CA LEU A 153 7.90 -7.68 -13.16
C LEU A 153 8.73 -7.68 -11.87
N ILE A 154 8.22 -7.09 -10.78
CA ILE A 154 8.90 -7.04 -9.49
C ILE A 154 9.13 -8.44 -8.89
N PHE A 155 8.12 -9.31 -8.95
CA PHE A 155 8.21 -10.68 -8.46
C PHE A 155 8.71 -11.67 -9.53
N ASN A 156 9.15 -11.17 -10.69
CA ASN A 156 9.66 -11.93 -11.82
C ASN A 156 8.84 -13.20 -12.12
N THR A 157 7.55 -13.06 -12.39
CA THR A 157 6.61 -14.19 -12.54
C THR A 157 5.65 -14.02 -13.70
N ASP A 158 5.34 -15.10 -14.40
CA ASP A 158 4.41 -15.12 -15.54
C ASP A 158 2.96 -15.44 -15.12
N ARG A 159 2.68 -15.46 -13.82
CA ARG A 159 1.33 -15.72 -13.30
C ARG A 159 0.36 -14.70 -13.85
N LYS A 160 -0.75 -15.19 -14.44
CA LYS A 160 -1.82 -14.35 -14.95
C LYS A 160 -2.46 -13.54 -13.83
N ILE A 161 -2.65 -12.24 -14.05
CA ILE A 161 -3.46 -11.39 -13.18
C ILE A 161 -4.93 -11.81 -13.33
N ASN A 162 -5.56 -12.18 -12.24
CA ASN A 162 -6.98 -12.51 -12.26
C ASN A 162 -7.81 -11.22 -12.23
N THR A 163 -8.68 -11.04 -13.21
CA THR A 163 -9.62 -9.92 -13.28
C THR A 163 -11.04 -10.44 -13.10
N SER A 164 -11.66 -10.12 -11.96
CA SER A 164 -13.04 -10.53 -11.66
C SER A 164 -13.74 -9.44 -10.86
N ASN A 165 -15.03 -9.21 -11.12
CA ASN A 165 -15.89 -8.26 -10.41
C ASN A 165 -15.31 -6.83 -10.30
N ASN A 166 -14.62 -6.34 -11.35
CA ASN A 166 -13.91 -5.05 -11.36
C ASN A 166 -12.71 -4.96 -10.40
N TYR A 167 -12.14 -6.10 -10.00
CA TYR A 167 -10.89 -6.17 -9.24
C TYR A 167 -9.80 -6.86 -10.06
N SER A 168 -8.57 -6.34 -9.95
CA SER A 168 -7.34 -7.02 -10.33
C SER A 168 -6.79 -7.76 -9.12
N GLN A 169 -6.31 -8.99 -9.32
CA GLN A 169 -5.72 -9.81 -8.28
C GLN A 169 -4.42 -10.44 -8.77
N PHE A 170 -3.33 -10.13 -8.07
CA PHE A 170 -2.04 -10.79 -8.18
C PHE A 170 -1.96 -11.86 -7.10
N GLY A 171 -1.59 -13.09 -7.47
CA GLY A 171 -1.53 -14.18 -6.51
C GLY A 171 -0.50 -15.23 -6.91
N VAL A 172 0.34 -15.63 -5.96
CA VAL A 172 1.42 -16.60 -6.18
C VAL A 172 1.45 -17.65 -5.08
N SER A 173 1.79 -18.88 -5.45
CA SER A 173 1.87 -20.01 -4.51
C SER A 173 2.89 -21.08 -4.89
N SER A 174 3.59 -20.92 -6.02
CA SER A 174 4.66 -21.86 -6.41
C SER A 174 5.85 -21.72 -5.46
N LYS A 175 6.64 -22.78 -5.29
CA LYS A 175 7.81 -22.75 -4.39
C LYS A 175 8.80 -21.63 -4.77
N SER A 176 9.04 -21.43 -6.06
CA SER A 176 9.92 -20.38 -6.57
C SER A 176 9.35 -18.99 -6.33
N ASP A 177 8.06 -18.76 -6.57
CA ASP A 177 7.45 -17.46 -6.30
C ASP A 177 7.41 -17.13 -4.80
N ILE A 178 7.12 -18.12 -3.95
CA ILE A 178 7.14 -17.92 -2.49
C ILE A 178 8.55 -17.53 -2.02
N GLN A 179 9.62 -18.13 -2.56
CA GLN A 179 10.98 -17.68 -2.26
C GLN A 179 11.20 -16.21 -2.66
N LYS A 180 10.71 -15.79 -3.84
CA LYS A 180 10.83 -14.40 -4.28
C LYS A 180 10.05 -13.44 -3.38
N VAL A 181 8.87 -13.85 -2.89
CA VAL A 181 8.11 -13.09 -1.88
C VAL A 181 8.91 -12.96 -0.59
N ILE A 182 9.50 -14.05 -0.09
CA ILE A 182 10.35 -14.00 1.11
C ILE A 182 11.56 -13.08 0.88
N ASN A 183 12.23 -13.20 -0.26
CA ASN A 183 13.36 -12.34 -0.62
C ASN A 183 12.96 -10.85 -0.66
N PHE A 184 11.78 -10.55 -1.18
CA PHE A 184 11.28 -9.19 -1.27
C PHE A 184 11.08 -8.58 0.11
N PHE A 185 10.38 -9.27 1.02
CA PHE A 185 10.02 -8.72 2.33
C PHE A 185 11.09 -8.91 3.42
N SER A 186 12.02 -9.86 3.26
CA SER A 186 13.01 -10.19 4.31
C SER A 186 14.46 -9.88 3.94
N PHE A 187 14.82 -9.87 2.65
CA PHE A 187 16.23 -9.83 2.21
C PHE A 187 16.57 -8.68 1.26
N SER A 188 15.59 -7.84 0.90
CA SER A 188 15.78 -6.76 -0.09
C SER A 188 16.16 -5.41 0.52
N GLY A 189 16.36 -5.33 1.84
CA GLY A 189 16.66 -4.07 2.54
C GLY A 189 15.54 -3.03 2.47
N LEU A 190 14.32 -3.46 2.15
CA LEU A 190 13.14 -2.60 2.13
C LEU A 190 12.67 -2.30 3.55
N HIS A 191 11.84 -1.27 3.68
CA HIS A 191 11.16 -0.99 4.93
C HIS A 191 10.37 -2.23 5.40
N PRO A 192 10.44 -2.63 6.69
CA PRO A 192 9.77 -3.82 7.16
C PRO A 192 8.25 -3.61 7.22
N LEU A 193 7.48 -4.70 7.06
CA LEU A 193 6.06 -4.67 7.42
C LEU A 193 5.92 -4.30 8.90
N VAL A 194 4.86 -3.58 9.24
CA VAL A 194 4.53 -3.18 10.63
C VAL A 194 3.11 -3.61 10.99
N GLY A 195 2.79 -3.58 12.30
CA GLY A 195 1.45 -3.88 12.81
C GLY A 195 0.98 -5.30 12.53
N LEU A 196 -0.33 -5.47 12.35
CA LEU A 196 -0.95 -6.79 12.14
C LEU A 196 -0.47 -7.48 10.87
N LYS A 197 -0.09 -6.73 9.82
CA LYS A 197 0.45 -7.35 8.59
C LYS A 197 1.76 -8.05 8.83
N TYR A 198 2.64 -7.46 9.64
CA TYR A 198 3.90 -8.09 10.04
C TYR A 198 3.65 -9.39 10.82
N ILE A 199 2.73 -9.35 11.79
CA ILE A 199 2.35 -10.54 12.57
C ILE A 199 1.80 -11.63 11.64
N GLN A 200 0.94 -11.26 10.67
CA GLN A 200 0.44 -12.19 9.66
C GLN A 200 1.57 -12.81 8.83
N TYR A 201 2.54 -12.00 8.41
CA TYR A 201 3.70 -12.46 7.64
C TYR A 201 4.56 -13.44 8.44
N VAL A 202 4.90 -13.13 9.70
CA VAL A 202 5.68 -14.02 10.57
C VAL A 202 4.97 -15.34 10.82
N LYS A 203 3.65 -15.32 11.13
CA LYS A 203 2.85 -16.54 11.27
C LYS A 203 2.89 -17.38 9.99
N TRP A 204 2.78 -16.73 8.84
CA TRP A 204 2.88 -17.41 7.55
C TRP A 204 4.25 -18.05 7.33
N LEU A 205 5.35 -17.35 7.64
CA LEU A 205 6.70 -17.94 7.55
C LEU A 205 6.85 -19.19 8.43
N ASN A 206 6.34 -19.15 9.65
CA ASN A 206 6.37 -20.30 10.57
C ASN A 206 5.61 -21.49 10.00
N SER A 207 4.40 -21.28 9.48
CA SER A 207 3.65 -22.35 8.82
C SER A 207 4.35 -22.90 7.57
N LEU A 208 5.07 -22.06 6.82
CA LEU A 208 5.86 -22.52 5.68
C LEU A 208 7.07 -23.37 6.10
N ARG A 209 7.72 -23.05 7.22
CA ARG A 209 8.85 -23.84 7.79
C ARG A 209 8.42 -25.25 8.17
N GLU A 210 7.18 -25.43 8.60
CA GLU A 210 6.60 -26.73 8.96
C GLU A 210 6.10 -27.52 7.73
N SER A 211 5.85 -26.83 6.61
CA SER A 211 5.32 -27.46 5.39
C SER A 211 6.36 -28.33 4.68
N LEU A 212 5.99 -29.56 4.32
CA LEU A 212 6.85 -30.46 3.53
C LEU A 212 7.33 -29.84 2.20
N ARG A 213 6.49 -29.00 1.58
CA ARG A 213 6.77 -28.36 0.28
C ARG A 213 7.74 -27.18 0.42
N TYR A 214 7.57 -26.36 1.45
CA TYR A 214 8.27 -25.08 1.59
C TYR A 214 9.41 -25.09 2.60
N LYS A 215 9.51 -26.07 3.51
CA LYS A 215 10.52 -26.12 4.59
C LYS A 215 11.98 -25.92 4.17
N LYS A 216 12.33 -26.21 2.91
CA LYS A 216 13.68 -26.05 2.35
C LYS A 216 13.93 -24.69 1.67
N LEU A 217 13.00 -23.74 1.78
CA LEU A 217 13.21 -22.36 1.34
C LEU A 217 14.20 -21.66 2.27
N ASN A 218 14.81 -20.59 1.79
CA ASN A 218 15.62 -19.69 2.61
C ASN A 218 14.69 -18.75 3.38
N TYR A 219 14.82 -18.74 4.70
CA TYR A 219 14.03 -17.93 5.63
C TYR A 219 14.93 -16.97 6.39
N PRO A 220 14.44 -15.78 6.79
CA PRO A 220 15.18 -14.94 7.71
C PRO A 220 15.42 -15.67 9.04
N GLU A 221 16.46 -15.27 9.77
CA GLU A 221 16.69 -15.73 11.14
C GLU A 221 15.47 -15.38 12.01
N ALA A 222 15.21 -16.25 12.99
CA ALA A 222 14.04 -16.16 13.87
C ALA A 222 14.27 -15.14 14.99
#